data_AF-A0A9P1H1E6-F1
#
_entry.id   AF-A0A9P1H1E6-F1
#
_cell.length_a   1.000
_cell.length_b   1.000
_cell.length_c   1.000
_cell.angle_alpha   90.00
_cell.angle_beta   90.00
_cell.angle_gamma   90.00
#
_symmetry.space_group_name_H-M   'P 1'
#
loop_
_entity.id
_entity.type
_entity.pdbx_description
1 polymer ?
#
loop_
_entity_poly.entity_id
_entity_poly.type
_entity_poly.pdbx_seq_one_letter_code
_entity_poly.pdbx_strand_id
1 'polypeptide(L)'
;MHAAGFFSTFVNPIGLQNAGWKYYIAFIVYTFLELIAVWYFFVETRGFTLEEISTIFETEGITWKQRRNLKPPTSLQDASSVEERGNLPKESHTVVTKEDL
;
A
#
# COMPACT_ATOMS: atom_id res chain seq x y z
N MET A 1 -21.23 -12.20 -10.11
CA MET A 1 -20.27 -11.65 -9.13
C MET A 1 -20.68 -12.09 -7.72
N HIS A 2 -20.59 -13.40 -7.40
CA HIS A 2 -21.05 -13.94 -6.09
C HIS A 2 -20.18 -15.09 -5.51
N ALA A 3 -19.09 -15.49 -6.18
CA ALA A 3 -18.31 -16.66 -5.75
C ALA A 3 -17.58 -16.45 -4.40
N ALA A 4 -17.07 -15.24 -4.14
CA ALA A 4 -16.37 -14.92 -2.90
C ALA A 4 -17.28 -14.95 -1.66
N GLY A 5 -18.56 -14.57 -1.81
CA GLY A 5 -19.55 -14.65 -0.73
C GLY A 5 -19.92 -16.10 -0.41
N PHE A 6 -20.07 -16.94 -1.44
CA PHE A 6 -20.44 -18.35 -1.28
C PHE A 6 -19.45 -19.12 -0.40
N PHE A 7 -18.14 -19.02 -0.65
CA PHE A 7 -17.14 -19.72 0.17
C PHE A 7 -17.23 -19.31 1.65
N SER A 8 -17.31 -18.02 1.93
CA SER A 8 -17.41 -17.49 3.30
C SER A 8 -18.71 -17.89 4.01
N THR A 9 -19.81 -18.07 3.29
CA THR A 9 -21.11 -18.46 3.88
C THR A 9 -21.22 -19.96 4.14
N PHE A 10 -20.55 -20.82 3.37
CA PHE A 10 -20.61 -22.27 3.56
C PHE A 10 -19.43 -22.82 4.38
N VAL A 11 -18.21 -22.35 4.13
CA VAL A 11 -17.02 -22.91 4.74
C VAL A 11 -16.87 -22.48 6.20
N ASN A 12 -17.19 -21.23 6.53
CA ASN A 12 -17.09 -20.75 7.91
C ASN A 12 -17.99 -21.50 8.90
N PRO A 13 -19.30 -21.71 8.64
CA PRO A 13 -20.14 -22.46 9.58
C PRO A 13 -19.79 -23.94 9.64
N ILE A 14 -19.40 -24.58 8.53
CA ILE A 14 -18.96 -25.99 8.53
C ILE A 14 -17.67 -26.17 9.33
N GLY A 15 -16.70 -25.27 9.14
CA GLY A 15 -15.45 -25.26 9.89
C GLY A 15 -15.67 -25.03 11.38
N LEU A 16 -16.54 -24.09 11.74
CA LEU A 16 -16.86 -23.78 13.13
C LEU A 16 -17.65 -24.92 13.81
N GLN A 17 -18.56 -25.60 13.09
CA GLN A 17 -19.34 -26.71 13.64
C GLN A 17 -18.48 -27.94 13.92
N ASN A 18 -17.52 -28.28 13.05
CA ASN A 18 -16.66 -29.45 13.22
C ASN A 18 -15.46 -29.20 14.13
N ALA A 19 -14.84 -28.02 14.06
CA ALA A 19 -13.59 -27.73 14.78
C ALA A 19 -13.78 -26.81 16.00
N GLY A 20 -14.96 -26.18 16.15
CA GLY A 20 -15.27 -25.29 17.26
C GLY A 20 -14.23 -24.19 17.44
N TRP A 21 -13.73 -24.03 18.66
CA TRP A 21 -12.72 -23.02 18.99
C TRP A 21 -11.38 -23.20 18.25
N LYS A 22 -11.06 -24.42 17.80
CA LYS A 22 -9.80 -24.72 17.09
C LYS A 22 -9.79 -24.11 15.68
N TYR A 23 -10.96 -23.80 15.12
CA TYR A 23 -11.09 -23.10 13.84
C TYR A 23 -10.45 -21.71 13.85
N TYR A 24 -10.55 -21.00 14.98
CA TYR A 24 -9.89 -19.70 15.15
C TYR A 24 -8.37 -19.81 15.10
N ILE A 25 -7.79 -20.86 15.70
CA ILE A 25 -6.34 -21.11 15.65
C ILE A 25 -5.89 -21.40 14.22
N ALA A 26 -6.66 -22.19 13.46
CA ALA A 26 -6.36 -22.46 12.06
C ALA A 26 -6.33 -21.17 11.23
N PHE A 27 -7.28 -20.25 11.47
CA PHE A 27 -7.28 -18.93 10.84
C PHE A 27 -6.05 -18.10 11.20
N ILE A 28 -5.67 -18.05 12.48
CA ILE A 28 -4.46 -17.33 12.91
C ILE A 28 -3.21 -17.87 12.22
N VAL A 29 -3.07 -19.19 12.14
CA VAL A 29 -1.93 -19.83 11.46
C VAL A 29 -1.96 -19.51 9.97
N TYR A 30 -3.12 -19.60 9.31
CA TYR A 30 -3.28 -19.26 7.90
C TYR A 30 -2.92 -17.79 7.62
N THR A 31 -3.46 -16.86 8.40
CA THR A 31 -3.15 -15.43 8.29
C THR A 31 -1.67 -15.16 8.56
N PHE A 32 -1.03 -15.90 9.48
CA PHE A 32 0.40 -15.75 9.73
C PHE A 32 1.26 -16.25 8.54
N LEU A 33 0.85 -17.34 7.89
CA LEU A 33 1.48 -17.80 6.66
C LEU A 33 1.32 -16.78 5.53
N GLU A 34 0.13 -16.20 5.37
CA GLU A 34 -0.09 -15.11 4.41
C GLU A 34 0.77 -13.89 4.74
N LEU A 35 0.89 -13.50 6.00
CA LEU A 35 1.74 -12.39 6.44
C LEU A 35 3.20 -12.64 6.07
N ILE A 36 3.70 -13.85 6.32
CA ILE A 36 5.07 -14.24 5.91
C ILE A 36 5.21 -14.16 4.40
N ALA A 37 4.24 -14.72 3.64
CA ALA A 37 4.28 -14.70 2.19
C ALA A 37 4.31 -13.25 1.66
N VAL A 38 3.46 -12.36 2.18
CA VAL A 38 3.46 -10.94 1.83
C VAL A 38 4.81 -10.31 2.17
N TRP A 39 5.37 -10.57 3.35
CA TRP A 39 6.66 -10.01 3.76
C TRP A 39 7.85 -10.43 2.87
N TYR A 40 7.80 -11.65 2.30
CA TYR A 40 8.85 -12.16 1.40
C TYR A 40 8.62 -11.78 -0.08
N PHE A 41 7.38 -11.82 -0.55
CA PHE A 41 7.07 -11.71 -1.98
C PHE A 41 6.62 -10.31 -2.40
N PHE A 42 6.10 -9.48 -1.49
CA PHE A 42 5.70 -8.12 -1.83
C PHE A 42 6.83 -7.12 -1.55
N VAL A 43 7.16 -6.33 -2.57
CA VAL A 43 8.01 -5.14 -2.45
C VAL A 43 7.17 -3.93 -2.06
N GLU A 44 7.75 -2.97 -1.34
CA GLU A 44 7.07 -1.72 -1.00
C GLU A 44 6.81 -0.92 -2.28
N THR A 45 5.54 -0.80 -2.67
CA THR A 45 5.14 -0.08 -3.89
C THR A 45 4.78 1.38 -3.61
N ARG A 46 4.72 1.80 -2.34
CA ARG A 46 4.28 3.15 -1.98
C ARG A 46 5.34 4.18 -2.36
N GLY A 47 4.93 5.15 -3.18
CA GLY A 47 5.81 6.24 -3.62
C GLY A 47 6.70 5.89 -4.81
N PHE A 48 6.39 4.83 -5.57
CA PHE A 48 6.97 4.58 -6.89
C PHE A 48 5.93 4.85 -7.98
N THR A 49 6.36 5.40 -9.12
CA THR A 49 5.53 5.47 -10.33
C THR A 49 5.38 4.09 -10.97
N LEU A 50 4.37 3.90 -11.81
CA LEU A 50 4.17 2.63 -12.54
C LEU A 50 5.37 2.26 -13.44
N GLU A 51 6.04 3.27 -14.03
CA GLU A 51 7.23 3.09 -14.86
C GLU A 51 8.43 2.62 -14.04
N GLU A 52 8.61 3.17 -12.83
CA GLU A 52 9.69 2.77 -11.91
C GLU A 52 9.45 1.36 -11.36
N ILE A 53 8.21 1.00 -11.05
CA ILE A 53 7.85 -0.35 -10.62
C ILE A 53 8.22 -1.37 -11.71
N SER A 54 7.88 -1.10 -12.98
CA SER A 54 8.26 -1.96 -14.11
C SER A 54 9.77 -2.14 -14.21
N THR A 55 10.51 -1.03 -14.11
CA THR A 55 11.98 -1.02 -14.15
C THR A 55 12.59 -1.85 -13.01
N ILE A 56 12.04 -1.74 -11.79
CA ILE A 56 12.47 -2.55 -10.63
C ILE A 56 12.22 -4.04 -10.89
N PHE A 57 11.10 -4.39 -11.53
CA PHE A 57 10.79 -5.78 -11.87
C PHE A 57 11.73 -6.35 -12.95
N GLU A 58 12.05 -5.55 -13.97
CA GLU A 58 12.89 -5.90 -15.11
C GLU A 58 14.40 -5.92 -14.83
N THR A 59 14.88 -5.22 -13.79
CA THR A 59 16.34 -5.12 -13.54
C THR A 59 16.95 -6.45 -13.08
N GLU A 60 17.68 -7.12 -13.95
CA GLU A 60 18.38 -8.39 -13.66
C GLU A 60 19.54 -8.21 -12.66
N GLY A 61 19.80 -9.21 -11.83
CA GLY A 61 20.92 -9.22 -10.88
C GLY A 61 20.66 -8.59 -9.51
N ILE A 62 19.49 -7.98 -9.30
CA ILE A 62 19.09 -7.46 -7.98
C ILE A 62 18.33 -8.54 -7.20
N THR A 63 18.84 -8.90 -6.01
CA THR A 63 18.17 -9.86 -5.12
C THR A 63 16.84 -9.26 -4.59
N TRP A 64 15.81 -10.09 -4.38
CA TRP A 64 14.53 -9.67 -3.79
C TRP A 64 14.67 -8.85 -2.49
N LYS A 65 15.67 -9.16 -1.66
CA LYS A 65 16.00 -8.37 -0.46
C LYS A 65 16.42 -6.94 -0.74
N GLN A 66 17.15 -6.71 -1.84
CA GLN A 66 17.60 -5.37 -2.24
C GLN A 66 16.46 -4.56 -2.83
N ARG A 67 15.59 -5.19 -3.64
CA ARG A 67 14.39 -4.56 -4.23
C ARG A 67 13.45 -3.99 -3.15
N ARG A 68 13.29 -4.71 -2.04
CA ARG A 68 12.45 -4.26 -0.91
C ARG A 68 12.99 -3.02 -0.19
N ASN A 69 14.31 -2.78 -0.21
CA ASN A 69 14.94 -1.65 0.49
C ASN A 69 15.20 -0.45 -0.43
N LEU A 70 14.71 -0.49 -1.68
CA LEU A 70 14.80 0.65 -2.57
C LEU A 70 13.96 1.79 -1.98
N LYS A 71 14.58 2.95 -1.82
CA LYS A 71 13.86 4.16 -1.43
C LYS A 71 13.26 4.78 -2.68
N PRO A 72 12.04 5.33 -2.59
CA PRO A 72 11.45 6.06 -3.70
C PRO A 72 12.36 7.26 -4.05
N PRO A 73 12.55 7.57 -5.34
CA PRO A 73 13.31 8.74 -5.74
C PRO A 73 12.61 10.02 -5.26
N THR A 74 13.42 11.02 -4.89
CA THR A 74 13.00 12.29 -4.28
C THR A 74 11.91 13.05 -5.05
N SER A 75 11.79 12.84 -6.36
CA SER A 75 10.84 13.52 -7.25
C SER A 75 9.36 13.35 -6.87
N LEU A 76 8.97 12.26 -6.20
CA LEU A 76 7.59 12.05 -5.76
C LEU A 76 7.27 12.64 -4.39
N GLN A 77 8.27 12.89 -3.54
CA GLN A 77 8.08 13.72 -2.35
C GLN A 77 7.74 15.15 -2.76
N ASP A 78 8.38 15.65 -3.82
CA ASP A 78 8.08 16.95 -4.39
C ASP A 78 6.68 16.99 -5.02
N ALA A 79 6.25 15.95 -5.74
CA ALA A 79 4.90 15.86 -6.31
C ALA A 79 3.80 15.85 -5.24
N SER A 80 3.98 15.08 -4.15
CA SER A 80 3.04 15.09 -3.01
C SER A 80 3.04 16.43 -2.25
N SER A 81 4.20 17.10 -2.17
CA SER A 81 4.32 18.45 -1.59
C SER A 81 3.68 19.52 -2.48
N VAL A 82 3.70 19.34 -3.81
CA VAL A 82 3.04 20.23 -4.79
C VAL A 82 1.52 20.04 -4.74
N GLU A 83 1.04 18.81 -4.57
CA GLU A 83 -0.39 18.51 -4.41
C GLU A 83 -0.94 19.08 -3.08
N GLU A 84 -0.18 18.99 -1.98
CA GLU A 84 -0.50 19.68 -0.71
C GLU A 84 -0.51 21.21 -0.86
N ARG A 85 0.45 21.78 -1.60
CA ARG A 85 0.53 23.22 -1.83
C ARG A 85 -0.61 23.75 -2.73
N GLY A 86 -1.21 22.87 -3.55
CA GLY A 86 -2.37 23.17 -4.40
C GLY A 86 -3.71 23.14 -3.66
N ASN A 87 -3.80 22.50 -2.49
CA ASN A 87 -5.02 22.38 -1.69
C ASN A 87 -5.08 23.33 -0.47
N LEU A 88 -4.12 24.26 -0.35
CA LEU A 88 -4.24 25.37 0.58
C LEU A 88 -5.30 26.35 0.05
N PRO A 89 -6.22 26.85 0.91
CA PRO A 89 -7.15 27.88 0.49
C PRO A 89 -6.32 29.07 0.00
N LYS A 90 -6.55 29.49 -1.25
CA LYS A 90 -5.88 30.65 -1.85
C LYS A 90 -6.09 31.82 -0.89
N GLU A 91 -5.05 32.17 -0.15
CA GLU A 91 -5.08 33.35 0.70
C GLU A 91 -5.36 34.53 -0.21
N SER A 92 -6.47 35.20 0.09
CA SER A 92 -6.95 36.39 -0.59
C SER A 92 -5.86 37.46 -0.53
N HIS A 93 -5.19 37.71 -1.65
CA HIS A 93 -4.44 38.95 -1.83
C HIS A 93 -5.44 40.12 -1.82
N THR A 94 -5.66 40.68 -0.62
CA THR A 94 -6.35 41.95 -0.43
C THR A 94 -5.45 42.87 0.39
N VAL A 95 -4.81 43.81 -0.33
CA VAL A 95 -4.44 45.16 0.11
C VAL A 95 -3.43 45.27 1.26
N VAL A 96 -2.17 45.54 0.89
CA VAL A 96 -1.39 46.64 1.49
C VAL A 96 -0.62 47.34 0.38
N THR A 97 -1.25 48.30 -0.29
CA THR A 97 -0.53 49.40 -0.95
C THR A 97 -0.27 50.43 0.14
N LYS A 98 0.97 50.51 0.63
CA LYS A 98 1.46 51.72 1.29
C LYS A 98 2.89 51.97 0.81
N GLU A 99 2.98 53.02 0.00
CA GLU A 99 4.01 54.07 0.08
C GLU A 99 5.47 53.60 0.13
N ASP A 100 6.10 53.55 -1.04
CA ASP A 100 7.52 53.84 -1.21
C ASP A 100 7.76 54.38 -2.64
N LEU A 101 8.00 55.70 -2.69
CA LEU A 101 8.31 56.62 -3.80
C LEU A 101 7.19 57.09 -4.75
#